data_AF-A0A512RIC5-F1
#
_entry.id   AF-A0A512RIC5-F1
#
_cell.length_a   1.000
_cell.length_b   1.000
_cell.length_c   1.000
_cell.angle_alpha   90.00
_cell.angle_beta   90.00
_cell.angle_gamma   90.00
#
_symmetry.space_group_name_H-M   'P 1'
#
loop_
_entity.id
_entity.type
_entity.pdbx_description
1 polymer ?
#
loop_
_entity_poly.entity_id
_entity_poly.type
_entity_poly.pdbx_seq_one_letter_code
_entity_poly.pdbx_strand_id
1 'polypeptide(L)' 'MTDKDIQALINLARKLREEPRTKEEAIRSLQRAGILDENGKLHPEYKELEQVPALNPRN' A
#
# COMPACT_ATOMS: atom_id res chain seq x y z
N MET A 1 2.27 -1.17 22.89
CA MET A 1 3.42 -0.89 22.01
C MET A 1 4.43 -0.09 22.79
N THR A 2 5.68 -0.53 22.76
CA THR A 2 6.82 0.17 23.33
C THR A 2 7.49 1.04 22.26
N ASP A 3 8.31 2.01 22.67
CA ASP A 3 9.08 2.84 21.73
C ASP A 3 9.97 2.00 20.79
N LYS A 4 10.44 0.84 21.27
CA LYS A 4 11.18 -0.14 20.46
C LYS A 4 10.31 -0.76 19.36
N ASP A 5 9.05 -1.05 19.68
CA ASP A 5 8.10 -1.60 18.69
C ASP A 5 7.78 -0.55 17.62
N ILE A 6 7.61 0.71 18.03
CA ILE A 6 7.39 1.83 17.10
C ILE A 6 8.59 1.97 16.17
N GLN A 7 9.81 1.97 16.71
CA GLN A 7 11.02 2.10 15.92
C GLN A 7 11.22 0.92 14.95
N ALA A 8 10.87 -0.30 15.36
CA ALA A 8 10.91 -1.48 14.51
C ALA A 8 9.94 -1.36 13.31
N LEU A 9 8.73 -0.85 13.54
CA LEU A 9 7.75 -0.59 12.48
C LEU A 9 8.23 0.49 11.51
N ILE A 10 8.82 1.58 12.01
CA ILE A 10 9.40 2.64 11.17
C ILE A 10 10.52 2.09 10.28
N ASN A 11 11.42 1.29 10.84
CA ASN A 11 12.54 0.70 10.09
C ASN A 11 12.04 -0.27 9.01
N LEU A 12 11.02 -1.08 9.34
CA LEU A 12 10.38 -1.97 8.37
C LEU A 12 9.71 -1.18 7.24
N ALA A 13 8.98 -0.11 7.56
CA ALA A 13 8.34 0.73 6.57
C ALA A 13 9.36 1.39 5.61
N ARG A 14 10.51 1.85 6.13
CA ARG A 14 11.61 2.39 5.29
C ARG A 14 12.16 1.33 4.35
N LYS A 15 12.44 0.13 4.85
CA LYS A 15 12.92 -0.99 4.04
C LYS A 15 11.93 -1.35 2.92
N LEU A 16 10.64 -1.44 3.24
CA LEU A 16 9.60 -1.75 2.27
C LEU A 16 9.40 -0.65 1.23
N ARG A 17 9.72 0.61 1.55
CA ARG A 17 9.69 1.74 0.62
C ARG A 17 10.88 1.75 -0.33
N GLU A 18 12.05 1.33 0.15
CA GLU A 18 13.30 1.33 -0.63
C GLU A 18 13.43 0.11 -1.55
N GLU A 19 12.73 -0.99 -1.26
CA GLU A 19 12.67 -2.16 -2.14
C GLU A 19 11.88 -1.84 -3.42
N PRO A 20 12.50 -1.84 -4.61
CA PRO A 20 11.78 -1.61 -5.85
C PRO A 20 10.81 -2.78 -6.08
N ARG A 21 9.52 -2.49 -5.98
CA ARG A 21 8.47 -3.45 -6.35
C ARG A 21 8.08 -3.24 -7.80
N THR A 22 7.98 -4.34 -8.53
CA THR A 22 7.32 -4.34 -9.84
C THR A 22 5.83 -4.02 -9.66
N LYS A 23 5.20 -3.51 -10.72
CA LYS A 23 3.76 -3.22 -10.71
C LYS A 23 2.95 -4.47 -10.38
N GLU A 24 3.40 -5.61 -10.87
CA GLU A 24 2.82 -6.93 -10.68
C GLU A 24 2.90 -7.37 -9.20
N GLU A 25 4.02 -7.13 -8.52
CA GLU A 25 4.19 -7.44 -7.11
C GLU A 25 3.32 -6.55 -6.22
N ALA A 26 3.16 -5.27 -6.58
CA ALA A 26 2.24 -4.36 -5.90
C ALA A 26 0.79 -4.85 -6.05
N ILE A 27 0.35 -5.19 -7.26
CA ILE A 27 -1.00 -5.73 -7.51
C ILE A 27 -1.24 -7.01 -6.71
N ARG A 28 -0.30 -7.98 -6.75
CA ARG A 28 -0.43 -9.24 -5.99
C ARG A 28 -0.50 -9.00 -4.48
N SER A 29 0.27 -8.04 -3.97
CA SER A 29 0.25 -7.69 -2.55
C SER A 29 -1.11 -7.12 -2.13
N LEU A 30 -1.69 -6.26 -2.98
CA LEU A 30 -3.01 -5.68 -2.73
C LEU A 30 -4.14 -6.72 -2.88
N GLN A 31 -4.02 -7.67 -3.81
CA GLN A 31 -4.93 -8.81 -3.93
C GLN A 31 -4.88 -9.71 -2.69
N ARG A 32 -3.68 -10.07 -2.21
CA ARG A 32 -3.52 -10.85 -0.97
C ARG A 32 -4.08 -10.15 0.26
N ALA A 33 -4.06 -8.83 0.26
CA ALA A 33 -4.64 -8.01 1.32
C ALA A 33 -6.18 -7.89 1.23
N GLY A 34 -6.82 -8.47 0.20
CA GLY A 34 -8.26 -8.35 -0.03
C GLY A 34 -8.70 -6.97 -0.54
N ILE A 35 -7.76 -6.11 -0.90
CA ILE A 35 -8.05 -4.74 -1.36
C ILE A 35 -8.47 -4.76 -2.83
N LEU A 36 -7.77 -5.54 -3.65
CA LEU A 36 -8.08 -5.72 -5.07
C LEU A 36 -8.66 -7.11 -5.34
N ASP A 37 -9.59 -7.18 -6.29
CA ASP A 37 -10.10 -8.43 -6.85
C ASP A 37 -9.07 -9.07 -7.83
N GLU A 38 -9.42 -10.24 -8.36
CA GLU A 38 -8.62 -10.96 -9.36
C GLU A 38 -8.34 -10.17 -10.65
N ASN A 39 -9.18 -9.17 -10.95
CA ASN A 39 -9.05 -8.28 -12.10
C ASN A 39 -8.25 -7.00 -11.79
N GLY A 40 -7.77 -6.84 -10.55
CA GLY A 40 -7.03 -5.67 -10.09
C GLY A 40 -7.92 -4.45 -9.80
N LYS A 41 -9.22 -4.64 -9.59
CA LYS A 41 -10.17 -3.60 -9.20
C LYS A 41 -10.40 -3.59 -7.70
N LEU A 42 -10.71 -2.43 -7.13
CA LEU A 42 -11.00 -2.32 -5.70
C LEU A 42 -12.26 -3.10 -5.32
N HIS A 43 -12.19 -3.81 -4.21
CA HIS A 43 -13.38 -4.40 -3.60
C HIS A 43 -14.37 -3.29 -3.17
N PRO A 44 -15.69 -3.57 -3.14
CA PRO A 44 -16.71 -2.55 -2.86
C PRO A 44 -16.50 -1.81 -1.54
N GLU A 45 -15.98 -2.47 -0.51
CA GLU A 45 -15.65 -1.87 0.79
C GLU A 45 -14.49 -0.87 0.78
N TYR A 46 -13.74 -0.79 -0.33
CA TYR A 46 -12.59 0.11 -0.51
C TYR A 46 -12.80 1.08 -1.68
N LYS A 47 -14.03 1.21 -2.18
CA LYS A 47 -14.34 2.01 -3.37
C LYS A 47 -14.06 3.50 -3.17
N GLU A 48 -14.09 3.99 -1.93
CA GLU A 48 -13.68 5.34 -1.57
C GLU A 48 -12.19 5.62 -1.80
N LEU A 49 -11.35 4.58 -1.88
CA LEU A 49 -9.94 4.72 -2.25
C LEU A 49 -9.76 5.15 -3.71
N GLU A 50 -10.74 4.91 -4.60
CA GLU A 50 -10.76 5.45 -5.97
C GLU A 50 -10.88 6.98 -5.98
N GLN A 51 -11.45 7.55 -4.91
CA GLN A 51 -11.74 8.98 -4.82
C GLN A 51 -10.61 9.80 -4.19
N VAL A 52 -9.55 9.14 -3.70
CA VAL A 52 -8.36 9.87 -3.25
C VAL A 52 -7.74 10.51 -4.49
N PRO A 53 -7.84 11.85 -4.66
CA PRO A 53 -7.19 12.49 -5.78
C PRO A 53 -5.71 12.16 -5.64
N ALA A 54 -5.08 11.65 -6.71
CA ALA A 54 -3.65 11.47 -6.75
C ALA A 54 -3.00 12.69 -6.08
N LEU A 55 -2.31 12.47 -4.96
CA LEU A 55 -1.67 13.56 -4.22
C LEU A 55 -0.84 14.33 -5.24
N ASN A 56 -1.35 15.53 -5.55
CA ASN A 56 -0.87 16.39 -6.60
C ASN A 56 0.65 16.54 -6.44
N PRO A 57 1.48 16.17 -7.43
CA PRO A 57 2.87 16.57 -7.42
C PRO A 57 2.90 18.07 -7.71
N ARG A 58 2.65 18.90 -6.69
CA ARG A 58 2.80 20.35 -6.80
C ARG A 58 4.30 20.67 -6.78
N ASN A 59 4.76 21.06 -7.98
CA ASN A 59 5.82 22.02 -8.32
C ASN A 59 6.86 22.37 -7.25
#